data_AF-A0A1I5NV27-F1
#
_entry.id   AF-A0A1I5NV27-F1
#
_cell.length_a   1.000
_cell.length_b   1.000
_cell.length_c   1.000
_cell.angle_alpha   90.00
_cell.angle_beta   90.00
_cell.angle_gamma   90.00
#
_symmetry.space_group_name_H-M   'P 1'
#
loop_
_entity.id
_entity.type
_entity.pdbx_description
1 polymer ?
#
loop_
_entity_poly.entity_id
_entity_poly.type
_entity_poly.pdbx_seq_one_letter_code
_entity_poly.pdbx_strand_id
1 'polypeptide(L)'
;MKKITITAMLVFLGLGSRLYAQDTKTDSHTLQVTIPELAILDIEPSGSKNISMAFVNPTEAGNAISAPTANTALWLNYSSIVAATGETTRKVSVQITSGTVPAGVDVTVQAAAPTGSSSGGTIATSASSTLTLSTTAQDLLTAIGSGYTGDGANNGHQLTYNLAIQAGNYSNLKWDNSTTLTIAYTISDN
;
A
#
# COMPACT_ATOMS: atom_id res chain seq x y z
N MET A 1 67.79 85.12 -32.47
CA MET A 1 68.16 84.01 -33.37
C MET A 1 67.99 82.69 -32.63
N LYS A 2 67.49 81.69 -33.37
CA LYS A 2 67.35 80.27 -33.02
C LYS A 2 66.34 79.87 -31.93
N LYS A 3 65.15 79.57 -32.46
CA LYS A 3 64.12 78.66 -31.96
C LYS A 3 64.73 77.32 -31.54
N ILE A 4 64.15 76.67 -30.53
CA ILE A 4 63.68 75.27 -30.59
C ILE A 4 62.44 75.18 -29.71
N THR A 5 61.32 74.92 -30.39
CA THR A 5 60.02 74.49 -29.88
C THR A 5 60.05 72.97 -29.72
N ILE A 6 59.29 72.41 -28.77
CA ILE A 6 58.58 71.11 -28.77
C ILE A 6 58.31 70.73 -27.31
N THR A 7 57.15 70.27 -26.83
CA THR A 7 55.78 70.18 -27.31
C THR A 7 54.95 69.87 -26.06
N ALA A 8 53.76 70.47 -25.99
CA ALA A 8 52.81 70.36 -24.89
C ALA A 8 52.23 68.96 -24.71
N MET A 9 51.88 68.61 -23.46
CA MET A 9 50.56 68.04 -23.17
C MET A 9 50.25 68.07 -21.67
N LEU A 10 49.52 69.10 -21.22
CA LEU A 10 48.65 68.96 -20.05
C LEU A 10 47.39 68.25 -20.53
N VAL A 11 47.24 66.97 -20.17
CA VAL A 11 45.99 66.23 -20.38
C VAL A 11 45.10 66.47 -19.16
N PHE A 12 44.08 67.31 -19.31
CA PHE A 12 43.02 67.49 -18.32
C PHE A 12 41.74 66.80 -18.83
N LEU A 13 41.13 66.00 -17.94
CA LEU A 13 39.75 65.51 -17.97
C LEU A 13 39.34 64.54 -19.10
N GLY A 14 39.37 63.25 -18.74
CA GLY A 14 38.43 62.25 -19.22
C GLY A 14 37.75 61.58 -18.02
N LEU A 15 36.66 62.19 -17.54
CA LEU A 15 35.68 61.54 -16.68
C LEU A 15 35.28 60.20 -17.31
N GLY A 16 35.54 59.12 -16.58
CA GLY A 16 35.24 57.78 -17.06
C GLY A 16 35.53 56.73 -16.01
N SER A 17 35.13 56.96 -14.76
CA SER A 17 34.85 55.86 -13.85
C SER A 17 33.69 55.06 -14.45
N ARG A 18 33.97 54.18 -15.41
CA ARG A 18 33.08 53.06 -15.69
C ARG A 18 33.41 51.97 -14.69
N LEU A 19 33.08 52.27 -13.43
CA LEU A 19 32.68 51.21 -12.51
C LEU A 19 31.40 50.64 -13.12
N TYR A 20 31.55 49.67 -14.01
CA TYR A 20 30.43 48.83 -14.37
C TYR A 20 30.13 47.99 -13.13
N ALA A 21 29.23 48.47 -12.27
CA ALA A 21 28.43 47.55 -11.50
C ALA A 21 27.56 46.82 -12.53
N GLN A 22 28.08 45.74 -13.12
CA GLN A 22 27.29 44.89 -13.99
C GLN A 22 26.34 44.09 -13.10
N ASP A 23 25.16 44.65 -12.87
CA ASP A 23 23.99 43.88 -12.47
C ASP A 23 23.51 43.10 -13.69
N THR A 24 23.45 41.77 -13.60
CA THR A 24 22.97 40.90 -14.68
C THR A 24 21.46 40.98 -14.88
N LYS A 25 20.72 41.73 -14.04
CA LYS A 25 19.25 41.79 -13.98
C LYS A 25 18.58 40.42 -13.78
N THR A 26 19.35 39.46 -13.28
CA THR A 26 18.89 38.11 -13.01
C THR A 26 19.33 37.74 -11.61
N ASP A 27 18.42 37.18 -10.84
CA ASP A 27 18.68 36.67 -9.51
C ASP A 27 18.09 35.27 -9.39
N SER A 28 18.56 34.47 -8.44
CA SER A 28 18.07 33.11 -8.25
C SER A 28 18.03 32.74 -6.77
N HIS A 29 17.10 31.84 -6.42
CA HIS A 29 17.02 31.22 -5.11
C HIS A 29 16.90 29.70 -5.26
N THR A 30 17.07 28.97 -4.16
CA THR A 30 16.86 27.52 -4.12
C THR A 30 15.48 27.19 -3.52
N LEU A 31 14.88 26.12 -4.02
CA LEU A 31 13.69 25.48 -3.45
C LEU A 31 14.06 24.03 -3.13
N GLN A 32 13.83 23.61 -1.89
CA GLN A 32 13.95 22.21 -1.51
C GLN A 32 12.57 21.55 -1.53
N VAL A 33 12.47 20.41 -2.21
CA VAL A 33 11.27 19.56 -2.24
C VAL A 33 11.63 18.22 -1.59
N THR A 34 10.81 17.78 -0.63
CA THR A 34 10.97 16.50 0.05
C THR A 34 9.70 15.68 -0.12
N ILE A 35 9.87 14.42 -0.50
CA ILE A 35 8.78 13.43 -0.58
C ILE A 35 9.09 12.38 0.49
N PRO A 36 8.18 12.15 1.47
CA PRO A 36 8.40 11.15 2.49
C PRO A 36 8.20 9.74 1.92
N GLU A 37 8.91 8.78 2.50
CA GLU A 37 8.51 7.38 2.40
C GLU A 37 7.19 7.17 3.17
N LEU A 38 6.29 6.35 2.62
CA LEU A 38 4.99 6.05 3.24
C LEU A 38 4.64 4.59 3.00
N ALA A 39 4.23 3.88 4.04
CA ALA A 39 3.65 2.54 3.95
C ALA A 39 2.59 2.40 5.04
N ILE A 40 1.33 2.65 4.69
CA ILE A 40 0.19 2.52 5.60
C ILE A 40 -0.86 1.62 4.97
N LEU A 41 -1.51 0.81 5.80
CA LEU A 41 -2.53 -0.16 5.41
C LEU A 41 -3.67 -0.11 6.44
N ASP A 42 -4.90 -0.24 5.96
CA ASP A 42 -6.06 -0.46 6.81
C ASP A 42 -7.00 -1.53 6.22
N ILE A 43 -7.77 -2.14 7.11
CA ILE A 43 -8.92 -2.97 6.80
C ILE A 43 -10.17 -2.12 6.95
N GLU A 44 -10.88 -1.90 5.85
CA GLU A 44 -12.06 -1.05 5.77
C GLU A 44 -13.33 -1.90 5.68
N PRO A 45 -14.21 -1.89 6.69
CA PRO A 45 -15.44 -2.66 6.66
C PRO A 45 -16.59 -1.88 5.98
N SER A 46 -17.49 -2.60 5.31
CA SER A 46 -18.81 -2.05 4.94
C SER A 46 -19.79 -1.94 6.14
N GLY A 47 -19.42 -2.52 7.29
CA GLY A 47 -20.19 -2.44 8.53
C GLY A 47 -19.32 -2.63 9.78
N SER A 48 -18.82 -3.84 10.03
CA SER A 48 -17.95 -4.17 11.17
C SER A 48 -16.63 -4.76 10.69
N LYS A 49 -15.51 -4.34 11.30
CA LYS A 49 -14.16 -4.90 11.06
C LYS A 49 -14.06 -6.36 11.53
N ASN A 50 -14.80 -6.70 12.58
CA ASN A 50 -14.89 -8.08 13.07
C ASN A 50 -16.02 -8.81 12.36
N ILE A 51 -15.70 -9.94 11.73
CA ILE A 51 -16.66 -10.80 11.02
C ILE A 51 -16.93 -12.09 11.80
N SER A 52 -18.13 -12.64 11.66
CA SER A 52 -18.51 -13.94 12.23
C SER A 52 -19.03 -14.84 11.11
N MET A 53 -18.57 -16.08 11.08
CA MET A 53 -18.95 -17.10 10.10
C MET A 53 -19.21 -18.41 10.85
N ALA A 54 -20.37 -19.03 10.59
CA ALA A 54 -20.77 -20.25 11.27
C ALA A 54 -21.33 -21.25 10.25
N PHE A 55 -21.01 -22.53 10.42
CA PHE A 55 -21.64 -23.60 9.64
C PHE A 55 -23.14 -23.65 9.93
N VAL A 56 -23.91 -24.06 8.93
CA VAL A 56 -25.37 -24.13 9.01
C VAL A 56 -25.80 -25.56 9.24
N ASN A 57 -26.69 -25.76 10.23
CA ASN A 57 -27.28 -27.06 10.52
C ASN A 57 -28.11 -27.57 9.32
N PRO A 58 -28.11 -28.89 9.06
CA PRO A 58 -29.03 -29.47 8.10
C PRO A 58 -30.47 -29.34 8.59
N THR A 59 -31.42 -29.30 7.66
CA THR A 59 -32.87 -29.30 7.96
C THR A 59 -33.46 -30.72 8.07
N GLU A 60 -32.67 -31.75 7.73
CA GLU A 60 -33.09 -33.16 7.71
C GLU A 60 -32.01 -34.03 8.36
N ALA A 61 -32.41 -35.04 9.13
CA ALA A 61 -31.46 -35.92 9.80
C ALA A 61 -30.69 -36.78 8.78
N GLY A 62 -29.40 -37.01 9.06
CA GLY A 62 -28.51 -37.76 8.16
C GLY A 62 -27.77 -36.90 7.13
N ASN A 63 -28.18 -35.65 6.93
CA ASN A 63 -27.43 -34.69 6.12
C ASN A 63 -26.27 -34.07 6.92
N ALA A 64 -25.22 -33.64 6.22
CA ALA A 64 -24.11 -32.91 6.81
C ALA A 64 -24.47 -31.43 7.06
N ILE A 65 -23.77 -30.80 8.02
CA ILE A 65 -23.72 -29.33 8.09
C ILE A 65 -23.11 -28.75 6.81
N SER A 66 -23.48 -27.52 6.46
CA SER A 66 -22.98 -26.83 5.27
C SER A 66 -22.19 -25.57 5.63
N ALA A 67 -21.23 -25.22 4.79
CA ALA A 67 -20.48 -23.97 4.94
C ALA A 67 -21.41 -22.75 4.81
N PRO A 68 -21.17 -21.65 5.55
CA PRO A 68 -21.88 -20.41 5.33
C PRO A 68 -21.54 -19.81 3.97
N THR A 69 -22.35 -18.84 3.53
CA THR A 69 -21.99 -17.96 2.42
C THR A 69 -20.68 -17.23 2.70
N ALA A 70 -19.89 -17.00 1.65
CA ALA A 70 -18.66 -16.22 1.71
C ALA A 70 -18.90 -14.84 2.34
N ASN A 71 -17.97 -14.36 3.17
CA ASN A 71 -18.03 -13.01 3.72
C ASN A 71 -17.15 -12.07 2.87
N THR A 72 -17.76 -11.01 2.35
CA THR A 72 -17.11 -10.01 1.48
C THR A 72 -17.20 -8.58 2.04
N ALA A 73 -17.37 -8.45 3.36
CA ALA A 73 -17.62 -7.18 4.01
C ALA A 73 -16.37 -6.31 4.21
N LEU A 74 -15.18 -6.90 4.09
CA LEU A 74 -13.91 -6.24 4.36
C LEU A 74 -13.19 -5.84 3.07
N TRP A 75 -12.54 -4.69 3.11
CA TRP A 75 -11.70 -4.16 2.05
C TRP A 75 -10.30 -3.89 2.59
N LEU A 76 -9.29 -4.09 1.77
CA LEU A 76 -7.91 -3.78 2.09
C LEU A 76 -7.52 -2.49 1.36
N ASN A 77 -7.19 -1.47 2.14
CA ASN A 77 -6.78 -0.15 1.65
C ASN A 77 -5.35 0.14 2.06
N TYR A 78 -4.63 0.88 1.23
CA TYR A 78 -3.27 1.27 1.54
C TYR A 78 -2.85 2.54 0.81
N SER A 79 -1.83 3.19 1.35
CA SER A 79 -1.05 4.23 0.67
C SER A 79 0.43 3.90 0.77
N SER A 80 1.11 4.02 -0.35
CA SER A 80 2.50 3.62 -0.52
C SER A 80 3.25 4.70 -1.30
N ILE A 81 4.40 5.13 -0.78
CA ILE A 81 5.42 5.87 -1.50
C ILE A 81 6.75 5.12 -1.29
N VAL A 82 7.31 4.61 -2.38
CA VAL A 82 8.54 3.79 -2.39
C VAL A 82 9.76 4.62 -2.80
N ALA A 83 10.95 4.06 -2.61
CA ALA A 83 12.18 4.70 -3.06
C ALA A 83 12.27 4.73 -4.60
N ALA A 84 13.03 5.69 -5.14
CA ALA A 84 13.32 5.75 -6.57
C ALA A 84 14.29 4.66 -7.04
N THR A 85 15.12 4.14 -6.13
CA THR A 85 16.09 3.05 -6.36
C THR A 85 16.18 2.16 -5.12
N GLY A 86 16.57 0.89 -5.31
CA GLY A 86 16.56 -0.12 -4.23
C GLY A 86 15.18 -0.75 -4.08
N GLU A 87 14.53 -0.51 -2.93
CA GLU A 87 13.18 -1.01 -2.61
C GLU A 87 12.11 -0.21 -3.35
N THR A 88 11.85 -0.62 -4.59
CA THR A 88 10.92 0.05 -5.52
C THR A 88 9.53 -0.57 -5.52
N THR A 89 9.30 -1.64 -4.74
CA THR A 89 8.00 -2.29 -4.61
C THR A 89 7.79 -2.83 -3.20
N ARG A 90 6.52 -2.95 -2.82
CA ARG A 90 6.05 -3.55 -1.58
C ARG A 90 5.10 -4.72 -1.84
N LYS A 91 4.81 -5.44 -0.78
CA LYS A 91 3.82 -6.51 -0.74
C LYS A 91 2.97 -6.42 0.51
N VAL A 92 1.82 -7.11 0.49
CA VAL A 92 1.01 -7.35 1.68
C VAL A 92 0.95 -8.84 1.94
N SER A 93 1.40 -9.24 3.14
CA SER A 93 1.27 -10.61 3.62
C SER A 93 0.07 -10.76 4.56
N VAL A 94 -0.48 -11.97 4.64
CA VAL A 94 -1.57 -12.35 5.55
C VAL A 94 -1.20 -13.59 6.36
N GLN A 95 -1.56 -13.59 7.65
CA GLN A 95 -1.40 -14.76 8.53
C GLN A 95 -2.36 -14.75 9.72
N ILE A 96 -2.54 -15.91 10.33
CA ILE A 96 -3.15 -16.06 11.66
C ILE A 96 -2.10 -15.74 12.72
N THR A 97 -2.34 -14.74 13.56
CA THR A 97 -1.42 -14.37 14.65
C THR A 97 -1.88 -14.85 16.02
N SER A 98 -3.17 -15.18 16.16
CA SER A 98 -3.75 -15.73 17.39
C SER A 98 -4.94 -16.62 17.07
N GLY A 99 -5.14 -17.64 17.88
CA GLY A 99 -6.11 -18.71 17.65
C GLY A 99 -5.58 -19.78 16.68
N THR A 100 -6.30 -20.90 16.62
CA THR A 100 -5.97 -22.05 15.77
C THR A 100 -7.21 -22.42 14.98
N VAL A 101 -7.08 -22.69 13.68
CA VAL A 101 -8.20 -23.17 12.86
C VAL A 101 -8.72 -24.49 13.44
N PRO A 102 -10.04 -24.65 13.67
CA PRO A 102 -10.60 -25.90 14.17
C PRO A 102 -10.27 -27.09 13.26
N ALA A 103 -9.98 -28.25 13.86
CA ALA A 103 -9.64 -29.45 13.09
C ALA A 103 -10.78 -29.85 12.13
N GLY A 104 -10.41 -30.18 10.88
CA GLY A 104 -11.37 -30.53 9.83
C GLY A 104 -12.01 -29.35 9.10
N VAL A 105 -11.58 -28.12 9.39
CA VAL A 105 -12.04 -26.89 8.72
C VAL A 105 -10.88 -26.22 7.99
N ASP A 106 -11.15 -25.70 6.79
CA ASP A 106 -10.29 -24.73 6.13
C ASP A 106 -10.90 -23.33 6.26
N VAL A 107 -10.06 -22.35 6.56
CA VAL A 107 -10.39 -20.92 6.47
C VAL A 107 -9.55 -20.35 5.35
N THR A 108 -10.19 -19.72 4.38
CA THR A 108 -9.48 -19.15 3.22
C THR A 108 -9.80 -17.68 3.03
N VAL A 109 -8.86 -16.96 2.41
CA VAL A 109 -9.04 -15.57 2.00
C VAL A 109 -8.56 -15.35 0.58
N GLN A 110 -9.26 -14.51 -0.16
CA GLN A 110 -8.86 -14.01 -1.47
C GLN A 110 -9.04 -12.49 -1.52
N ALA A 111 -8.08 -11.78 -2.12
CA ALA A 111 -8.21 -10.38 -2.46
C ALA A 111 -8.65 -10.23 -3.92
N ALA A 112 -9.71 -9.47 -4.17
CA ALA A 112 -10.14 -9.13 -5.51
C ALA A 112 -9.19 -8.11 -6.16
N ALA A 113 -9.28 -7.97 -7.49
CA ALA A 113 -8.65 -6.87 -8.21
C ALA A 113 -9.08 -5.51 -7.60
N PRO A 114 -8.20 -4.51 -7.58
CA PRO A 114 -8.48 -3.24 -6.92
C PRO A 114 -9.62 -2.49 -7.63
N THR A 115 -10.47 -1.81 -6.87
CA THR A 115 -11.52 -0.92 -7.37
C THR A 115 -11.45 0.45 -6.66
N GLY A 116 -12.31 1.39 -7.07
CA GLY A 116 -12.39 2.73 -6.48
C GLY A 116 -11.92 3.83 -7.43
N SER A 117 -12.72 4.89 -7.55
CA SER A 117 -12.47 6.03 -8.45
C SER A 117 -11.41 7.01 -7.92
N SER A 118 -11.09 6.92 -6.62
CA SER A 118 -10.13 7.80 -5.94
C SER A 118 -8.78 7.09 -5.72
N SER A 119 -8.37 6.24 -6.66
CA SER A 119 -7.09 5.53 -6.63
C SER A 119 -6.09 6.09 -7.64
N GLY A 120 -4.79 5.86 -7.43
CA GLY A 120 -3.76 6.32 -8.36
C GLY A 120 -2.39 5.72 -8.11
N GLY A 121 -1.53 5.77 -9.14
CA GLY A 121 -0.18 5.21 -9.11
C GLY A 121 -0.13 3.72 -9.43
N THR A 122 0.93 3.04 -8.97
CA THR A 122 1.12 1.60 -9.20
C THR A 122 0.50 0.79 -8.06
N ILE A 123 -0.70 0.27 -8.30
CA ILE A 123 -1.49 -0.54 -7.36
C ILE A 123 -1.11 -2.04 -7.50
N ALA A 124 -1.32 -2.80 -6.45
CA ALA A 124 -0.89 -4.18 -6.31
C ALA A 124 -1.50 -5.09 -7.37
N THR A 125 -0.77 -6.15 -7.68
CA THR A 125 -1.35 -7.35 -8.28
C THR A 125 -1.82 -8.28 -7.17
N SER A 126 -3.10 -8.67 -7.19
CA SER A 126 -3.66 -9.63 -6.25
C SER A 126 -3.16 -11.05 -6.54
N ALA A 127 -2.98 -11.86 -5.50
CA ALA A 127 -2.71 -13.28 -5.66
C ALA A 127 -3.77 -13.92 -6.58
N SER A 128 -3.32 -14.72 -7.55
CA SER A 128 -4.19 -15.34 -8.55
C SER A 128 -5.09 -16.43 -7.96
N SER A 129 -4.74 -16.96 -6.78
CA SER A 129 -5.47 -18.03 -6.10
C SER A 129 -5.89 -17.64 -4.70
N THR A 130 -6.99 -18.24 -4.25
CA THR A 130 -7.42 -18.25 -2.84
C THR A 130 -6.32 -18.84 -1.95
N LEU A 131 -6.02 -18.17 -0.83
CA LEU A 131 -5.03 -18.62 0.15
C LEU A 131 -5.70 -19.32 1.33
N THR A 132 -5.23 -20.51 1.70
CA THR A 132 -5.61 -21.14 2.97
C THR A 132 -4.83 -20.50 4.11
N LEU A 133 -5.55 -19.91 5.07
CA LEU A 133 -4.94 -19.20 6.18
C LEU A 133 -4.22 -20.18 7.12
N SER A 134 -3.01 -19.79 7.52
CA SER A 134 -2.19 -20.50 8.49
C SER A 134 -1.44 -19.49 9.36
N THR A 135 -0.66 -19.96 10.32
CA THR A 135 0.24 -19.12 11.11
C THR A 135 1.48 -18.67 10.34
N THR A 136 1.70 -19.19 9.14
CA THR A 136 2.79 -18.77 8.25
C THR A 136 2.30 -17.63 7.34
N ALA A 137 3.05 -16.52 7.31
CA ALA A 137 2.85 -15.42 6.38
C ALA A 137 2.82 -15.90 4.93
N GLN A 138 1.79 -15.47 4.20
CA GLN A 138 1.65 -15.71 2.77
C GLN A 138 1.39 -14.37 2.05
N ASP A 139 2.05 -14.17 0.92
CA ASP A 139 1.90 -12.94 0.14
C ASP A 139 0.52 -12.92 -0.54
N LEU A 140 -0.33 -11.98 -0.13
CA LEU A 140 -1.68 -11.78 -0.67
C LEU A 140 -1.69 -10.78 -1.82
N LEU A 141 -0.91 -9.71 -1.70
CA LEU A 141 -0.74 -8.68 -2.72
C LEU A 141 0.75 -8.46 -2.97
N THR A 142 1.16 -8.28 -4.22
CA THR A 142 2.55 -8.01 -4.60
C THR A 142 2.64 -6.84 -5.57
N ALA A 143 3.88 -6.38 -5.83
CA ALA A 143 4.17 -5.32 -6.79
C ALA A 143 3.47 -3.97 -6.49
N ILE A 144 3.34 -3.61 -5.21
CA ILE A 144 2.81 -2.31 -4.79
C ILE A 144 3.90 -1.25 -4.98
N GLY A 145 3.72 -0.30 -5.88
CA GLY A 145 4.66 0.82 -6.05
C GLY A 145 4.25 2.05 -5.26
N SER A 146 4.66 3.22 -5.74
CA SER A 146 4.08 4.49 -5.28
C SER A 146 2.64 4.61 -5.79
N GLY A 147 1.67 4.57 -4.88
CA GLY A 147 0.24 4.58 -5.20
C GLY A 147 -0.65 4.50 -3.96
N TYR A 148 -1.95 4.72 -4.16
CA TYR A 148 -2.96 4.69 -3.09
C TYR A 148 -4.30 4.16 -3.62
N THR A 149 -5.04 3.47 -2.77
CA THR A 149 -6.27 2.76 -3.18
C THR A 149 -7.56 3.57 -3.08
N GLY A 150 -7.52 4.76 -2.48
CA GLY A 150 -8.70 5.38 -1.88
C GLY A 150 -8.97 4.82 -0.48
N ASP A 151 -10.04 5.31 0.14
CA ASP A 151 -10.38 5.06 1.55
C ASP A 151 -11.82 4.55 1.73
N GLY A 152 -12.03 3.67 2.69
CA GLY A 152 -13.32 3.05 2.99
C GLY A 152 -13.73 1.91 2.06
N ALA A 153 -14.91 1.32 2.35
CA ALA A 153 -15.48 0.25 1.55
C ALA A 153 -15.69 0.65 0.08
N ASN A 154 -15.50 -0.30 -0.84
CA ASN A 154 -15.50 -0.13 -2.30
C ASN A 154 -14.27 0.56 -2.90
N ASN A 155 -13.23 0.79 -2.09
CA ASN A 155 -11.91 1.19 -2.56
C ASN A 155 -10.90 0.07 -2.28
N GLY A 156 -9.85 -0.03 -3.07
CA GLY A 156 -8.82 -1.06 -2.92
C GLY A 156 -9.34 -2.46 -3.20
N HIS A 157 -8.90 -3.44 -2.41
CA HIS A 157 -9.13 -4.87 -2.69
C HIS A 157 -10.20 -5.44 -1.76
N GLN A 158 -11.32 -5.93 -2.31
CA GLN A 158 -12.31 -6.63 -1.50
C GLN A 158 -11.74 -7.97 -1.02
N LEU A 159 -11.89 -8.27 0.27
CA LEU A 159 -11.47 -9.52 0.88
C LEU A 159 -12.66 -10.47 0.92
N THR A 160 -12.50 -11.65 0.31
CA THR A 160 -13.49 -12.73 0.36
C THR A 160 -13.00 -13.83 1.28
N TYR A 161 -13.69 -14.03 2.41
CA TYR A 161 -13.44 -15.12 3.35
C TYR A 161 -14.39 -16.28 3.11
N ASN A 162 -13.87 -17.50 3.15
CA ASN A 162 -14.67 -18.72 3.07
C ASN A 162 -14.31 -19.70 4.20
N LEU A 163 -15.30 -20.50 4.60
CA LEU A 163 -15.10 -21.70 5.39
C LEU A 163 -15.41 -22.93 4.53
N ALA A 164 -14.64 -23.99 4.73
CA ALA A 164 -14.94 -25.29 4.12
C ALA A 164 -14.69 -26.41 5.12
N ILE A 165 -15.41 -27.52 4.97
CA ILE A 165 -15.08 -28.76 5.66
C ILE A 165 -14.04 -29.49 4.81
N GLN A 166 -12.91 -29.83 5.41
CA GLN A 166 -11.87 -30.60 4.74
C GLN A 166 -12.42 -31.98 4.34
N ALA A 167 -12.21 -32.37 3.09
CA ALA A 167 -12.67 -33.66 2.59
C ALA A 167 -12.10 -34.82 3.44
N GLY A 168 -12.96 -35.72 3.89
CA GLY A 168 -12.59 -36.86 4.74
C GLY A 168 -12.40 -36.54 6.24
N ASN A 169 -12.46 -35.26 6.65
CA ASN A 169 -12.17 -34.85 8.03
C ASN A 169 -13.42 -34.48 8.83
N TYR A 170 -14.61 -34.89 8.39
CA TYR A 170 -15.88 -34.59 9.06
C TYR A 170 -15.91 -35.10 10.52
N SER A 171 -15.25 -36.23 10.80
CA SER A 171 -15.13 -36.80 12.16
C SER A 171 -14.32 -35.92 13.13
N ASN A 172 -13.51 -34.99 12.63
CA ASN A 172 -12.72 -34.07 13.44
C ASN A 172 -13.54 -32.86 13.93
N LEU A 173 -14.72 -32.62 13.36
CA LEU A 173 -15.59 -31.52 13.77
C LEU A 173 -16.08 -31.74 15.21
N LYS A 174 -15.94 -30.71 16.04
CA LYS A 174 -16.35 -30.68 17.45
C LYS A 174 -16.92 -29.30 17.75
N TRP A 175 -18.15 -29.25 18.27
CA TRP A 175 -18.89 -28.00 18.44
C TRP A 175 -18.25 -27.06 19.47
N ASP A 176 -17.63 -27.65 20.49
CA ASP A 176 -16.91 -26.99 21.59
C ASP A 176 -15.51 -26.51 21.19
N ASN A 177 -15.06 -26.81 19.97
CA ASN A 177 -13.82 -26.29 19.38
C ASN A 177 -14.04 -25.01 18.54
N SER A 178 -15.19 -24.36 18.70
CA SER A 178 -15.45 -23.04 18.09
C SER A 178 -14.46 -22.02 18.65
N THR A 179 -13.83 -21.24 17.77
CA THR A 179 -12.68 -20.39 18.14
C THR A 179 -12.73 -19.03 17.45
N THR A 180 -11.97 -18.08 18.00
CA THR A 180 -11.73 -16.77 17.39
C THR A 180 -10.31 -16.73 16.84
N LEU A 181 -10.17 -16.29 15.59
CA LEU A 181 -8.87 -16.10 14.95
C LEU A 181 -8.56 -14.60 14.86
N THR A 182 -7.31 -14.23 15.11
CA THR A 182 -6.80 -12.90 14.78
C THR A 182 -6.00 -12.99 13.48
N ILE A 183 -6.50 -12.35 12.43
CA ILE A 183 -5.85 -12.31 11.10
C ILE A 183 -5.10 -10.99 10.98
N ALA A 184 -3.80 -11.05 10.74
CA ALA A 184 -2.98 -9.86 10.54
C ALA A 184 -2.61 -9.71 9.06
N TYR A 185 -2.63 -8.46 8.61
CA TYR A 185 -2.17 -8.03 7.30
C TYR A 185 -0.99 -7.09 7.48
N THR A 186 0.11 -7.35 6.79
CA THR A 186 1.35 -6.57 6.94
C THR A 186 1.81 -6.08 5.59
N ILE A 187 1.89 -4.77 5.41
CA ILE A 187 2.58 -4.15 4.29
C ILE A 187 4.07 -4.06 4.60
N SER A 188 4.92 -4.50 3.67
CA SER A 188 6.38 -4.45 3.80
C SER A 188 7.03 -4.24 2.44
N ASP A 189 8.30 -3.81 2.44
CA ASP A 189 9.15 -3.88 1.26
C ASP A 189 9.26 -5.34 0.76
N ASN A 190 9.52 -5.49 -0.54
CA ASN A 190 9.43 -6.77 -1.24
C ASN A 190 10.74 -7.57 -1.17
#